data_AF-A0A974HJ64-F1
#
_entry.id   AF-A0A974HJ64-F1
#
_cell.length_a   1.000
_cell.length_b   1.000
_cell.length_c   1.000
_cell.angle_alpha   90.00
_cell.angle_beta   90.00
_cell.angle_gamma   90.00
#
_symmetry.space_group_name_H-M   'P 1'
#
loop_
_entity.id
_entity.type
_entity.pdbx_description
1 polymer ?
#
loop_
_entity_poly.entity_id
_entity_poly.type
_entity_poly.pdbx_seq_one_letter_code
_entity_poly.pdbx_strand_id
1 'polypeptide(L)'
;MTEAKVKQESGEVAEIESRIIELCQQFPHGITDQVIQNEMPQIEPKQRAMCINRLLATGQLDLLRSGTGLLYRMKDPQTVGKMKGSDNQEKLVYQVIEDAGNKGIWSRDIRYKSNLPLTEVNKILKNLESKKLIKAVKSVAASKKKVFMLYNLQPDRSVTGGAWYSDQDFESEFVEVLNQQCFKFLQTKAEAARDSKQNPMIQRNSSFASSHEVWKYICELGISKVELSMEDIETILNTLIYDGKVEMTIIAAKEGTVGCVDGQMKLYRGVNPIIQPAGLVRTPCGLCPVFDDCCEGGEISPSNCIYMTDWLDF
;
A
#
# COMPACT_ATOMS: atom_id res chain seq x y z
N MET A 1 -24.97 73.36 5.00
CA MET A 1 -24.28 72.28 5.74
C MET A 1 -24.96 70.98 5.35
N THR A 2 -24.32 70.22 4.47
CA THR A 2 -24.75 68.90 4.02
C THR A 2 -24.13 67.88 4.97
N GLU A 3 -24.92 67.29 5.85
CA GLU A 3 -24.47 66.22 6.73
C GLU A 3 -24.20 64.95 5.92
N ALA A 4 -22.96 64.49 5.99
CA ALA A 4 -22.49 63.26 5.38
C ALA A 4 -22.98 62.06 6.18
N LYS A 5 -23.70 61.15 5.50
CA LYS A 5 -24.01 59.80 5.98
C LYS A 5 -22.70 59.03 6.18
N VAL A 6 -22.31 58.80 7.44
CA VAL A 6 -21.11 58.03 7.81
C VAL A 6 -21.38 56.53 7.60
N LYS A 7 -20.44 55.86 6.91
CA LYS A 7 -20.44 54.43 6.57
C LYS A 7 -20.38 53.55 7.83
N GLN A 8 -21.48 52.90 8.21
CA GLN A 8 -21.52 51.87 9.27
C GLN A 8 -21.49 50.41 8.73
N GLU A 9 -21.71 50.17 7.44
CA GLU A 9 -21.86 48.81 6.86
C GLU A 9 -20.57 47.97 6.81
N SER A 10 -19.37 48.55 6.99
CA SER A 10 -18.12 47.80 6.80
C SER A 10 -17.66 46.99 8.02
N GLY A 11 -18.13 47.34 9.23
CA GLY A 11 -17.72 46.67 10.47
C GLY A 11 -18.45 45.35 10.70
N GLU A 12 -19.78 45.35 10.54
CA GLU A 12 -20.63 44.17 10.74
C GLU A 12 -20.26 43.03 9.79
N VAL A 13 -19.89 43.34 8.54
CA VAL A 13 -19.49 42.31 7.55
C VAL A 13 -18.21 41.58 7.97
N ALA A 14 -17.25 42.28 8.60
CA ALA A 14 -16.00 41.68 9.06
C ALA A 14 -16.20 40.78 10.29
N GLU A 15 -17.14 41.12 11.17
CA GLU A 15 -17.52 40.29 12.32
C GLU A 15 -18.20 38.99 11.86
N ILE A 16 -19.10 39.09 10.86
CA ILE A 16 -19.76 37.92 10.25
C ILE A 16 -18.72 37.01 9.57
N GLU A 17 -17.78 37.58 8.82
CA GLU A 17 -16.69 36.83 8.19
C GLU A 17 -15.84 36.08 9.23
N SER A 18 -15.45 36.77 10.31
CA SER A 18 -14.67 36.18 11.42
C SER A 18 -15.42 35.03 12.08
N ARG A 19 -16.73 35.17 12.29
CA ARG A 19 -17.55 34.14 12.91
C ARG A 19 -17.74 32.91 12.02
N ILE A 20 -17.87 33.09 10.70
CA ILE A 20 -17.90 31.97 9.74
C ILE A 20 -16.58 31.20 9.76
N ILE A 21 -15.44 31.91 9.87
CA ILE A 21 -14.11 31.29 9.97
C ILE A 21 -14.01 30.45 11.25
N GLU A 22 -14.44 30.98 12.40
CA GLU A 22 -14.45 30.25 13.67
C GLU A 22 -15.30 28.97 13.59
N LEU A 23 -16.47 29.02 12.95
CA LEU A 23 -17.32 27.84 12.76
C LEU A 23 -16.64 26.80 11.86
N CYS A 24 -15.97 27.22 10.80
CA CYS A 24 -15.23 26.30 9.94
C CYS A 24 -14.00 25.69 10.65
N GLN A 25 -13.44 26.36 11.66
CA GLN A 25 -12.37 25.80 12.51
C GLN A 25 -12.90 24.75 13.50
N GLN A 26 -14.12 24.95 14.02
CA GLN A 26 -14.77 23.99 14.91
C GLN A 26 -15.21 22.69 14.21
N PHE A 27 -15.48 22.76 12.90
CA PHE A 27 -15.91 21.62 12.08
C PHE A 27 -14.92 21.36 10.92
N PRO A 28 -13.86 20.55 11.14
CA PRO A 28 -12.81 20.31 10.14
C PRO A 28 -13.30 19.66 8.83
N HIS A 29 -14.42 18.94 8.89
CA HIS A 29 -15.04 18.29 7.72
C HIS A 29 -15.93 19.25 6.89
N GLY A 30 -16.09 20.49 7.35
CA GLY A 30 -16.89 21.54 6.71
C GLY A 30 -18.26 21.75 7.35
N ILE A 31 -18.85 22.92 7.08
CA ILE A 31 -20.17 23.37 7.57
C ILE A 31 -21.14 23.58 6.40
N THR A 32 -22.45 23.39 6.64
CA THR A 32 -23.50 23.69 5.65
C THR A 32 -24.11 25.07 5.91
N ASP A 33 -24.83 25.63 4.93
CA ASP A 33 -25.54 26.91 5.11
C ASP A 33 -26.54 26.87 6.29
N GLN A 34 -27.12 25.69 6.56
CA GLN A 34 -28.02 25.49 7.71
C GLN A 34 -27.30 25.63 9.05
N VAL A 35 -26.05 25.16 9.17
CA VAL A 35 -25.25 25.31 10.39
C VAL A 35 -24.95 26.78 10.64
N ILE A 36 -24.59 27.53 9.59
CA ILE A 36 -24.34 28.98 9.66
C ILE A 36 -25.62 29.73 10.07
N GLN A 37 -26.77 29.34 9.52
CA GLN A 37 -28.07 29.94 9.85
C GLN A 37 -28.52 29.65 11.29
N ASN A 38 -28.23 28.47 11.83
CA ASN A 38 -28.61 28.11 13.20
C ASN A 38 -27.77 28.83 14.26
N GLU A 39 -26.48 29.02 14.01
CA GLU A 39 -25.58 29.77 14.91
C GLU A 39 -25.79 31.28 14.81
N MET A 40 -26.17 31.79 13.64
CA MET A 40 -26.40 33.22 13.41
C MET A 40 -27.77 33.48 12.77
N PRO A 41 -28.88 33.30 13.51
CA PRO A 41 -30.24 33.45 12.98
C PRO A 41 -30.63 34.91 12.68
N GLN A 42 -29.87 35.89 13.20
CA GLN A 42 -30.12 37.33 13.04
C GLN A 42 -29.62 37.89 11.69
N ILE A 43 -28.89 37.09 10.91
CA ILE A 43 -28.26 37.56 9.65
C ILE A 43 -29.18 37.29 8.46
N GLU A 44 -29.41 38.31 7.64
CA GLU A 44 -30.17 38.14 6.40
C GLU A 44 -29.47 37.17 5.42
N PRO A 45 -30.21 36.31 4.71
CA PRO A 45 -29.63 35.38 3.72
C PRO A 45 -28.75 36.06 2.67
N LYS A 46 -29.07 37.30 2.29
CA LYS A 46 -28.28 38.10 1.33
C LYS A 46 -26.91 38.50 1.90
N GLN A 47 -26.86 38.94 3.14
CA GLN A 47 -25.61 39.31 3.82
C GLN A 47 -24.72 38.09 4.05
N ARG A 48 -25.32 36.96 4.45
CA ARG A 48 -24.61 35.67 4.61
C ARG A 48 -23.98 35.21 3.29
N ALA A 49 -24.74 35.20 2.20
CA ALA A 49 -24.22 34.84 0.89
C ALA A 49 -23.10 35.78 0.43
N MET A 50 -23.18 37.09 0.74
CA MET A 50 -22.13 38.05 0.42
C MET A 50 -20.82 37.75 1.17
N CYS A 51 -20.90 37.46 2.47
CA CYS A 51 -19.73 37.11 3.28
C CYS A 51 -19.09 35.79 2.83
N ILE A 52 -19.90 34.76 2.56
CA ILE A 52 -19.43 33.48 2.04
C ILE A 52 -18.72 33.68 0.69
N ASN A 53 -19.33 34.43 -0.24
CA ASN A 53 -18.72 34.71 -1.54
C ASN A 53 -17.42 35.51 -1.41
N ARG A 54 -17.32 36.42 -0.44
CA ARG A 54 -16.06 37.12 -0.13
C ARG A 54 -14.99 36.17 0.40
N LEU A 55 -15.32 35.31 1.36
CA LEU A 55 -14.38 34.33 1.92
C LEU A 55 -13.92 33.29 0.89
N LEU A 56 -14.80 32.92 -0.06
CA LEU A 56 -14.44 32.11 -1.22
C LEU A 56 -13.53 32.88 -2.19
N ALA A 57 -13.82 34.16 -2.46
CA ALA A 57 -13.02 35.01 -3.35
C ALA A 57 -11.64 35.35 -2.76
N THR A 58 -11.53 35.53 -1.45
CA THR A 58 -10.25 35.71 -0.74
C THR A 58 -9.50 34.40 -0.52
N GLY A 59 -10.14 33.26 -0.85
CA GLY A 59 -9.53 31.93 -0.81
C GLY A 59 -9.33 31.37 0.60
N GLN A 60 -10.10 31.84 1.58
CA GLN A 60 -10.07 31.31 2.95
C GLN A 60 -10.96 30.08 3.13
N LEU A 61 -11.96 29.90 2.26
CA LEU A 61 -12.86 28.74 2.25
C LEU A 61 -12.75 27.93 0.95
N ASP A 62 -12.97 26.63 1.04
CA ASP A 62 -13.26 25.73 -0.07
C ASP A 62 -14.75 25.40 -0.13
N LEU A 63 -15.32 25.38 -1.34
CA LEU A 63 -16.68 24.93 -1.61
C LEU A 63 -16.66 23.47 -2.07
N LEU A 64 -17.27 22.59 -1.29
CA LEU A 64 -17.44 21.17 -1.57
C LEU A 64 -18.91 20.86 -1.85
N ARG A 65 -19.17 19.88 -2.71
CA ARG A 65 -20.54 19.43 -3.03
C ARG A 65 -20.74 18.04 -2.43
N SER A 66 -21.67 17.93 -1.48
CA SER A 66 -22.13 16.65 -0.92
C SER A 66 -23.52 16.31 -1.46
N GLY A 67 -23.91 15.05 -1.40
CA GLY A 67 -25.23 14.58 -1.86
C GLY A 67 -26.41 15.29 -1.18
N THR A 68 -26.18 15.93 -0.03
CA THR A 68 -27.18 16.66 0.76
C THR A 68 -27.08 18.20 0.66
N GLY A 69 -26.13 18.76 -0.09
CA GLY A 69 -25.98 20.21 -0.25
C GLY A 69 -24.56 20.71 -0.47
N LEU A 70 -24.38 22.04 -0.37
CA LEU A 70 -23.08 22.70 -0.41
C LEU A 70 -22.43 22.68 0.98
N LEU A 71 -21.14 22.37 1.03
CA LEU A 71 -20.30 22.31 2.23
C LEU A 71 -19.16 23.33 2.11
N TYR A 72 -18.93 24.11 3.16
CA TYR A 72 -17.88 25.12 3.23
C TYR A 72 -16.82 24.66 4.24
N ARG A 73 -15.55 24.60 3.85
CA ARG A 73 -14.46 24.14 4.72
C ARG A 73 -13.33 25.17 4.75
N MET A 74 -12.64 25.32 5.88
CA MET A 74 -11.41 26.11 5.93
C MET A 74 -10.37 25.56 4.96
N LYS A 75 -9.73 26.46 4.22
CA LYS A 75 -8.61 26.11 3.34
C LYS A 75 -7.32 26.01 4.15
N ASP A 76 -6.57 24.92 3.96
CA ASP A 76 -5.34 24.67 4.71
C ASP A 76 -4.24 25.70 4.36
N PRO A 77 -3.64 26.43 5.33
CA PRO A 77 -2.61 27.45 5.05
C PRO A 77 -1.41 26.92 4.24
N GLN A 78 -1.11 25.62 4.32
CA GLN A 78 -0.03 25.00 3.55
C GLN A 78 -0.30 24.88 2.05
N THR A 79 -1.57 24.77 1.62
CA THR A 79 -1.93 24.69 0.20
C THR A 79 -1.98 26.07 -0.46
N VAL A 80 -2.35 27.11 0.31
CA VAL A 80 -2.43 28.51 -0.16
C VAL A 80 -1.07 29.08 -0.59
N GLY A 81 0.00 28.74 0.15
CA GLY A 81 1.37 29.16 -0.21
C GLY A 81 1.95 28.43 -1.42
N LYS A 82 1.63 27.14 -1.58
CA LYS A 82 2.15 26.28 -2.67
C LYS A 82 1.47 26.49 -4.02
N MET A 83 0.29 27.13 -4.04
CA MET A 83 -0.52 27.36 -5.25
C MET A 83 -0.74 28.82 -5.63
N LYS A 84 0.01 29.76 -5.04
CA LYS A 84 -0.07 31.18 -5.41
C LYS A 84 0.32 31.34 -6.89
N GLY A 85 -0.64 31.75 -7.72
CA GLY A 85 -0.47 31.91 -9.18
C GLY A 85 -0.87 30.69 -10.03
N SER A 86 -1.45 29.65 -9.43
CA SER A 86 -1.98 28.49 -10.16
C SER A 86 -3.35 28.76 -10.78
N ASP A 87 -3.53 28.32 -12.03
CA ASP A 87 -4.75 28.46 -12.80
C ASP A 87 -5.91 27.67 -12.15
N ASN A 88 -7.17 28.10 -12.31
CA ASN A 88 -8.31 27.46 -11.66
C ASN A 88 -8.47 25.98 -12.05
N GLN A 89 -8.03 25.62 -13.27
CA GLN A 89 -7.99 24.24 -13.76
C GLN A 89 -6.91 23.40 -13.06
N GLU A 90 -5.73 23.97 -12.77
CA GLU A 90 -4.63 23.27 -12.09
C GLU A 90 -5.00 22.98 -10.63
N LYS A 91 -5.69 23.91 -9.95
CA LYS A 91 -6.25 23.68 -8.61
C LYS A 91 -7.25 22.54 -8.58
N LEU A 92 -8.17 22.48 -9.55
CA LEU A 92 -9.17 21.42 -9.65
C LEU A 92 -8.52 20.04 -9.84
N VAL A 93 -7.54 19.93 -10.75
CA VAL A 93 -6.81 18.68 -10.99
C VAL A 93 -6.07 18.23 -9.74
N TYR A 94 -5.42 19.16 -9.03
CA TYR A 94 -4.73 18.82 -7.78
C TYR A 94 -5.69 18.31 -6.71
N GLN A 95 -6.83 18.97 -6.52
CA GLN A 95 -7.85 18.55 -5.54
C GLN A 95 -8.36 17.13 -5.85
N VAL A 96 -8.59 16.81 -7.13
CA VAL A 96 -8.97 15.46 -7.57
C VAL A 96 -7.89 14.40 -7.25
N ILE A 97 -6.61 14.78 -7.29
CA ILE A 97 -5.49 13.89 -6.93
C ILE A 97 -5.36 13.76 -5.41
N GLU A 98 -5.58 14.84 -4.67
CA GLU A 98 -5.60 14.86 -3.20
C GLU A 98 -6.72 13.97 -2.66
N ASP A 99 -7.92 14.07 -3.23
CA ASP A 99 -9.08 13.23 -2.87
C ASP A 99 -8.85 11.73 -3.14
N ALA A 100 -7.94 11.39 -4.05
CA ALA A 100 -7.62 9.99 -4.38
C ALA A 100 -6.67 9.33 -3.36
N GLY A 101 -5.99 10.12 -2.53
CA GLY A 101 -5.11 9.64 -1.47
C GLY A 101 -4.01 8.69 -1.97
N ASN A 102 -3.73 7.65 -1.18
CA ASN A 102 -2.55 6.78 -1.32
C ASN A 102 -2.68 5.74 -2.45
N LYS A 103 -3.91 5.43 -2.89
CA LYS A 103 -4.17 4.58 -4.07
C LYS A 103 -3.87 5.33 -5.38
N GLY A 104 -3.86 6.66 -5.33
CA GLY A 104 -3.67 7.52 -6.48
C GLY A 104 -4.81 7.43 -7.49
N ILE A 105 -4.68 8.18 -8.58
CA ILE A 105 -5.71 8.28 -9.63
C ILE A 105 -5.09 8.28 -11.04
N TRP A 106 -5.78 7.67 -12.00
CA TRP A 106 -5.30 7.57 -13.37
C TRP A 106 -5.66 8.82 -14.18
N SER A 107 -4.83 9.18 -15.16
CA SER A 107 -5.08 10.36 -16.02
C SER A 107 -6.44 10.36 -16.70
N ARG A 108 -6.97 9.17 -17.03
CA ARG A 108 -8.33 9.01 -17.58
C ARG A 108 -9.41 9.39 -16.57
N ASP A 109 -9.27 8.99 -15.31
CA ASP A 109 -10.24 9.27 -14.27
C ASP A 109 -10.16 10.74 -13.82
N ILE A 110 -8.95 11.31 -13.80
CA ILE A 110 -8.75 12.75 -13.63
C ILE A 110 -9.51 13.51 -14.70
N ARG A 111 -9.38 13.13 -15.97
CA ARG A 111 -10.10 13.74 -17.10
C ARG A 111 -11.62 13.70 -16.90
N TYR A 112 -12.17 12.56 -16.48
CA TYR A 112 -13.61 12.42 -16.23
C TYR A 112 -14.08 13.28 -15.04
N LYS A 113 -13.31 13.34 -13.95
CA LYS A 113 -13.67 14.11 -12.75
C LYS A 113 -13.47 15.62 -12.91
N SER A 114 -12.42 16.05 -13.62
CA SER A 114 -12.12 17.46 -13.85
C SER A 114 -12.89 18.06 -15.03
N ASN A 115 -13.49 17.21 -15.87
CA ASN A 115 -14.17 17.61 -17.12
C ASN A 115 -13.27 18.43 -18.07
N LEU A 116 -11.96 18.12 -18.08
CA LEU A 116 -10.97 18.77 -18.95
C LEU A 116 -10.53 17.86 -20.11
N PRO A 117 -10.11 18.41 -21.26
CA PRO A 117 -9.47 17.63 -22.33
C PRO A 117 -8.20 16.93 -21.85
N LEU A 118 -7.93 15.72 -22.36
CA LEU A 118 -6.77 14.91 -21.95
C LEU A 118 -5.42 15.62 -22.22
N THR A 119 -5.35 16.43 -23.26
CA THR A 119 -4.16 17.23 -23.61
C THR A 119 -3.85 18.28 -22.56
N GLU A 120 -4.86 18.96 -22.03
CA GLU A 120 -4.73 19.94 -20.94
C GLU A 120 -4.37 19.25 -19.63
N VAL A 121 -5.06 18.16 -19.29
CA VAL A 121 -4.74 17.34 -18.10
C VAL A 121 -3.27 16.91 -18.12
N ASN A 122 -2.77 16.42 -19.26
CA ASN A 122 -1.37 16.02 -19.38
C ASN A 122 -0.37 17.18 -19.22
N LYS A 123 -0.71 18.40 -19.70
CA LYS A 123 0.12 19.59 -19.46
C LYS A 123 0.14 19.98 -17.99
N ILE A 124 -1.02 19.99 -17.34
CA ILE A 124 -1.18 20.31 -15.91
C ILE A 124 -0.42 19.29 -15.06
N LEU A 125 -0.57 17.99 -15.33
CA LEU A 125 0.14 16.92 -14.62
C LEU A 125 1.65 17.08 -14.72
N LYS A 126 2.19 17.38 -15.92
CA LYS A 126 3.63 17.64 -16.10
C LYS A 126 4.09 18.87 -15.30
N ASN A 127 3.28 19.92 -15.25
CA ASN A 127 3.60 21.13 -14.48
C ASN A 127 3.63 20.83 -12.96
N LEU A 128 2.60 20.15 -12.46
CA LEU A 128 2.52 19.74 -11.04
C LEU A 128 3.63 18.76 -10.64
N GLU A 129 4.03 17.86 -11.55
CA GLU A 129 5.16 16.92 -11.37
C GLU A 129 6.49 17.69 -11.34
N SER A 130 6.68 18.68 -12.23
CA SER A 130 7.87 19.53 -12.25
C SER A 130 8.04 20.37 -10.98
N LYS A 131 6.92 20.82 -10.39
CA LYS A 131 6.87 21.54 -9.11
C LYS A 131 7.02 20.63 -7.88
N LYS A 132 7.16 19.30 -8.07
CA LYS A 132 7.19 18.29 -6.99
C LYS A 132 5.98 18.36 -6.06
N LEU A 133 4.81 18.73 -6.59
CA LEU A 133 3.55 18.72 -5.84
C LEU A 133 2.87 17.35 -5.93
N ILE A 134 3.00 16.71 -7.09
CA ILE A 134 2.53 15.35 -7.33
C ILE A 134 3.72 14.47 -7.76
N LYS A 135 3.54 13.17 -7.60
CA LYS A 135 4.41 12.15 -8.17
C LYS A 135 3.58 11.10 -8.88
N ALA A 136 4.29 10.20 -9.49
CA ALA A 136 3.85 9.50 -10.67
C ALA A 136 4.33 8.07 -10.54
N VAL A 137 3.45 7.19 -10.08
CA VAL A 137 3.79 5.82 -9.68
C VAL A 137 3.19 4.86 -10.70
N LYS A 138 3.95 3.89 -11.16
CA LYS A 138 3.42 2.83 -12.04
C LYS A 138 2.80 1.74 -11.16
N SER A 139 1.66 1.22 -11.59
CA SER A 139 0.95 0.17 -10.85
C SER A 139 1.56 -1.21 -11.15
N VAL A 140 1.84 -2.00 -10.11
CA VAL A 140 2.30 -3.39 -10.26
C VAL A 140 1.19 -4.29 -10.79
N ALA A 141 -0.05 -4.13 -10.30
CA ALA A 141 -1.21 -4.90 -10.76
C ALA A 141 -1.58 -4.64 -12.22
N ALA A 142 -1.22 -3.47 -12.76
CA ALA A 142 -1.44 -3.10 -14.14
C ALA A 142 -0.21 -2.37 -14.70
N SER A 143 0.79 -3.14 -15.12
CA SER A 143 2.12 -2.68 -15.56
C SER A 143 2.14 -1.53 -16.59
N LYS A 144 1.08 -1.37 -17.39
CA LYS A 144 0.94 -0.29 -18.38
C LYS A 144 0.28 0.99 -17.84
N LYS A 145 -0.11 1.04 -16.56
CA LYS A 145 -0.93 2.11 -16.00
C LYS A 145 -0.17 2.90 -14.95
N LYS A 146 -0.15 4.22 -15.14
CA LYS A 146 0.47 5.20 -14.26
C LYS A 146 -0.60 5.87 -13.41
N VAL A 147 -0.42 5.86 -12.09
CA VAL A 147 -1.26 6.55 -11.11
C VAL A 147 -0.54 7.82 -10.64
N PHE A 148 -1.30 8.87 -10.38
CA PHE A 148 -0.80 10.13 -9.83
C PHE A 148 -1.27 10.27 -8.39
N MET A 149 -0.38 10.76 -7.53
CA MET A 149 -0.64 11.00 -6.10
C MET A 149 0.21 12.17 -5.61
N LEU A 150 -0.06 12.67 -4.41
CA LEU A 150 0.74 13.73 -3.81
C LEU A 150 2.20 13.28 -3.59
N TYR A 151 3.14 14.22 -3.75
CA TYR A 151 4.58 13.90 -3.70
C TYR A 151 5.00 13.25 -2.36
N ASN A 152 4.49 13.81 -1.26
CA ASN A 152 4.82 13.37 0.10
C ASN A 152 4.07 12.10 0.55
N LEU A 153 3.11 11.62 -0.24
CA LEU A 153 2.27 10.50 0.17
C LEU A 153 2.91 9.17 -0.23
N GLN A 154 3.01 8.22 0.69
CA GLN A 154 3.50 6.89 0.35
C GLN A 154 2.41 6.12 -0.42
N PRO A 155 2.75 5.48 -1.56
CA PRO A 155 1.79 4.70 -2.33
C PRO A 155 1.28 3.51 -1.52
N ASP A 156 0.02 3.17 -1.71
CA ASP A 156 -0.60 2.00 -1.08
C ASP A 156 0.05 0.70 -1.56
N ARG A 157 0.09 -0.32 -0.70
CA ARG A 157 0.66 -1.65 -1.00
C ARG A 157 -0.01 -2.30 -2.21
N SER A 158 -1.29 -2.05 -2.43
CA SER A 158 -2.02 -2.54 -3.61
C SER A 158 -1.51 -1.95 -4.93
N VAL A 159 -0.84 -0.80 -4.88
CA VAL A 159 -0.26 -0.13 -6.05
C VAL A 159 1.19 -0.57 -6.26
N THR A 160 1.98 -0.68 -5.18
CA THR A 160 3.41 -1.04 -5.24
C THR A 160 3.68 -2.53 -5.23
N GLY A 161 2.69 -3.38 -4.94
CA GLY A 161 2.92 -4.83 -4.81
C GLY A 161 3.53 -5.25 -3.47
N GLY A 162 3.72 -4.32 -2.52
CA GLY A 162 4.30 -4.59 -1.21
C GLY A 162 5.83 -4.63 -1.23
N ALA A 163 6.44 -5.43 -0.34
CA ALA A 163 7.88 -5.49 -0.14
C ALA A 163 8.66 -6.31 -1.20
N TRP A 164 7.95 -7.00 -2.09
CA TRP A 164 8.55 -7.93 -3.07
C TRP A 164 8.86 -7.31 -4.43
N TYR A 165 8.51 -6.05 -4.62
CA TYR A 165 8.67 -5.35 -5.89
C TYR A 165 9.50 -4.09 -5.70
N SER A 166 10.44 -3.89 -6.61
CA SER A 166 11.22 -2.67 -6.73
C SER A 166 11.18 -2.20 -8.17
N ASP A 167 10.80 -0.95 -8.38
CA ASP A 167 10.64 -0.37 -9.72
C ASP A 167 9.77 -1.17 -10.71
N GLN A 168 8.79 -1.93 -10.18
CA GLN A 168 7.87 -2.86 -10.87
C GLN A 168 8.43 -4.25 -11.20
N ASP A 169 9.70 -4.50 -10.95
CA ASP A 169 10.28 -5.83 -11.11
C ASP A 169 10.14 -6.61 -9.80
N PHE A 170 9.78 -7.89 -9.94
CA PHE A 170 9.72 -8.80 -8.81
C PHE A 170 11.15 -9.15 -8.38
N GLU A 171 11.50 -8.90 -7.12
CA GLU A 171 12.81 -9.20 -6.59
C GLU A 171 12.90 -10.68 -6.17
N SER A 172 12.99 -11.59 -7.16
CA SER A 172 13.08 -13.04 -6.89
C SER A 172 14.29 -13.42 -6.05
N GLU A 173 15.46 -12.83 -6.32
CA GLU A 173 16.69 -13.09 -5.57
C GLU A 173 16.54 -12.72 -4.08
N PHE A 174 15.87 -11.59 -3.80
CA PHE A 174 15.61 -11.16 -2.44
C PHE A 174 14.66 -12.11 -1.70
N VAL A 175 13.59 -12.54 -2.37
CA VAL A 175 12.64 -13.53 -1.84
C VAL A 175 13.33 -14.86 -1.55
N GLU A 176 14.20 -15.33 -2.44
CA GLU A 176 14.98 -16.56 -2.26
C GLU A 176 15.93 -16.46 -1.06
N VAL A 177 16.64 -15.34 -0.90
CA VAL A 177 17.51 -15.11 0.26
C VAL A 177 16.69 -15.16 1.55
N LEU A 178 15.54 -14.50 1.60
CA LEU A 178 14.67 -14.51 2.77
C LEU A 178 14.09 -15.90 3.07
N ASN A 179 13.69 -16.65 2.04
CA ASN A 179 13.25 -18.04 2.18
C ASN A 179 14.34 -18.89 2.84
N GLN A 180 15.58 -18.80 2.34
CA GLN A 180 16.72 -19.51 2.91
C GLN A 180 17.01 -19.10 4.36
N GLN A 181 16.99 -17.80 4.69
CA GLN A 181 17.26 -17.34 6.05
C GLN A 181 16.14 -17.73 7.04
N CYS A 182 14.87 -17.63 6.62
CA CYS A 182 13.75 -18.09 7.44
C CYS A 182 13.86 -19.59 7.74
N PHE A 183 14.19 -20.40 6.72
CA PHE A 183 14.36 -21.83 6.91
C PHE A 183 15.53 -22.15 7.82
N LYS A 184 16.69 -21.50 7.61
CA LYS A 184 17.88 -21.68 8.44
C LYS A 184 17.61 -21.39 9.91
N PHE A 185 16.89 -20.31 10.21
CA PHE A 185 16.50 -19.98 11.58
C PHE A 185 15.66 -21.10 12.23
N LEU A 186 14.62 -21.55 11.53
CA LEU A 186 13.74 -22.62 12.01
C LEU A 186 14.47 -23.95 12.18
N GLN A 187 15.39 -24.27 11.26
CA GLN A 187 16.23 -25.46 11.32
C GLN A 187 17.17 -25.41 12.53
N THR A 188 17.91 -24.31 12.72
CA THR A 188 18.81 -24.15 13.87
C THR A 188 18.05 -24.24 15.19
N LYS A 189 16.85 -23.68 15.27
CA LYS A 189 16.01 -23.80 16.47
C LYS A 189 15.56 -25.26 16.72
N ALA A 190 15.18 -25.98 15.67
CA ALA A 190 14.81 -27.38 15.77
C ALA A 190 16.01 -28.28 16.15
N GLU A 191 17.20 -27.99 15.65
CA GLU A 191 18.45 -28.66 16.00
C GLU A 191 18.85 -28.40 17.46
N ALA A 192 18.79 -27.15 17.92
CA ALA A 192 19.05 -26.81 19.32
C ALA A 192 18.08 -27.52 20.28
N ALA A 193 16.79 -27.64 19.90
CA ALA A 193 15.82 -28.41 20.65
C ALA A 193 16.17 -29.92 20.66
N ARG A 194 16.68 -30.46 19.55
CA ARG A 194 17.16 -31.84 19.44
C ARG A 194 18.33 -32.10 20.39
N ASP A 195 19.29 -31.19 20.41
CA ASP A 195 20.53 -31.31 21.19
C ASP A 195 20.34 -31.07 22.69
N SER A 196 19.28 -30.36 23.08
CA SER A 196 18.93 -30.11 24.48
C SER A 196 18.66 -31.38 25.30
N LYS A 197 18.38 -32.53 24.65
CA LYS A 197 18.13 -33.85 25.26
C LYS A 197 17.10 -33.84 26.42
N GLN A 198 16.16 -32.89 26.37
CA GLN A 198 15.05 -32.80 27.33
C GLN A 198 13.97 -33.83 27.01
N ASN A 199 12.92 -33.87 27.85
CA ASN A 199 11.73 -34.67 27.60
C ASN A 199 11.16 -34.39 26.18
N PRO A 200 10.74 -35.41 25.40
CA PRO A 200 10.21 -35.24 24.04
C PRO A 200 9.09 -34.20 23.90
N MET A 201 8.22 -34.05 24.91
CA MET A 201 7.17 -33.03 24.87
C MET A 201 7.74 -31.60 24.94
N ILE A 202 8.73 -31.37 25.81
CA ILE A 202 9.38 -30.06 25.94
C ILE A 202 10.22 -29.78 24.69
N GLN A 203 10.98 -30.77 24.21
CA GLN A 203 11.74 -30.68 22.97
C GLN A 203 10.85 -30.31 21.77
N ARG A 204 9.67 -30.94 21.65
CA ARG A 204 8.71 -30.60 20.60
C ARG A 204 8.28 -29.13 20.71
N ASN A 205 7.92 -28.67 21.89
CA ASN A 205 7.47 -27.29 22.08
C ASN A 205 8.61 -26.27 21.82
N SER A 206 9.84 -26.58 22.22
CA SER A 206 11.02 -25.73 21.99
C SER A 206 11.43 -25.64 20.53
N SER A 207 11.03 -26.60 19.68
CA SER A 207 11.31 -26.57 18.24
C SER A 207 10.46 -25.56 17.45
N PHE A 208 9.38 -25.04 18.05
CA PHE A 208 8.51 -24.06 17.39
C PHE A 208 9.00 -22.63 17.58
N ALA A 209 8.82 -21.80 16.55
CA ALA A 209 8.97 -20.36 16.59
C ALA A 209 7.66 -19.68 16.19
N SER A 210 7.42 -18.47 16.70
CA SER A 210 6.29 -17.64 16.25
C SER A 210 6.65 -16.84 15.00
N SER A 211 5.65 -16.40 14.21
CA SER A 211 5.92 -15.48 13.08
C SER A 211 6.64 -14.20 13.54
N HIS A 212 6.32 -13.71 14.73
CA HIS A 212 6.96 -12.53 15.31
C HIS A 212 8.46 -12.75 15.60
N GLU A 213 8.80 -13.92 16.14
CA GLU A 213 10.20 -14.27 16.44
C GLU A 213 11.04 -14.39 15.15
N VAL A 214 10.48 -15.05 14.12
CA VAL A 214 11.13 -15.14 12.80
C VAL A 214 11.29 -13.76 12.19
N TRP A 215 10.24 -12.93 12.22
CA TRP A 215 10.28 -11.56 11.72
C TRP A 215 11.36 -10.73 12.40
N LYS A 216 11.41 -10.78 13.74
CA LYS A 216 12.42 -10.05 14.52
C LYS A 216 13.83 -10.46 14.14
N TYR A 217 14.09 -11.76 14.01
CA TYR A 217 15.39 -12.27 13.57
C TYR A 217 15.77 -11.73 12.19
N ILE A 218 14.86 -11.77 11.22
CA ILE A 218 15.11 -11.27 9.86
C ILE A 218 15.38 -9.77 9.84
N CYS A 219 14.63 -8.97 10.62
CA CYS A 219 14.86 -7.54 10.75
C CYS A 219 16.23 -7.23 11.39
N GLU A 220 16.64 -7.99 12.41
CA GLU A 220 17.93 -7.82 13.09
C GLU A 220 19.13 -8.17 12.20
N LEU A 221 18.97 -9.10 11.25
CA LEU A 221 20.02 -9.40 10.26
C LEU A 221 20.31 -8.23 9.30
N GLY A 222 19.40 -7.26 9.17
CA GLY A 222 19.60 -6.07 8.34
C GLY A 222 19.76 -6.35 6.85
N ILE A 223 19.15 -7.45 6.36
CA ILE A 223 19.27 -7.89 4.95
C ILE A 223 18.58 -6.91 4.00
N SER A 224 17.46 -6.32 4.43
CA SER A 224 16.65 -5.44 3.60
C SER A 224 16.83 -3.97 3.96
N LYS A 225 16.86 -3.12 2.92
CA LYS A 225 16.67 -1.67 3.07
C LYS A 225 15.18 -1.30 3.17
N VAL A 226 14.29 -2.20 2.76
CA VAL A 226 12.84 -2.03 2.80
C VAL A 226 12.33 -2.52 4.15
N GLU A 227 11.37 -1.79 4.71
CA GLU A 227 10.71 -2.20 5.95
C GLU A 227 9.82 -3.43 5.69
N LEU A 228 10.20 -4.56 6.28
CA LEU A 228 9.45 -5.80 6.22
C LEU A 228 8.42 -5.84 7.33
N SER A 229 7.17 -6.14 7.01
CA SER A 229 6.13 -6.38 8.01
C SER A 229 6.05 -7.86 8.43
N MET A 230 5.38 -8.14 9.55
CA MET A 230 5.16 -9.52 9.99
C MET A 230 4.35 -10.31 8.96
N GLU A 231 3.38 -9.69 8.29
CA GLU A 231 2.58 -10.31 7.23
C GLU A 231 3.46 -10.74 6.03
N ASP A 232 4.47 -9.94 5.67
CA ASP A 232 5.41 -10.30 4.61
C ASP A 232 6.15 -11.59 4.96
N ILE A 233 6.65 -11.70 6.19
CA ILE A 233 7.34 -12.90 6.65
C ILE A 233 6.41 -14.11 6.68
N GLU A 234 5.14 -13.93 7.04
CA GLU A 234 4.16 -15.03 6.96
C GLU A 234 3.95 -15.53 5.53
N THR A 235 3.98 -14.66 4.53
CA THR A 235 3.92 -15.10 3.12
C THR A 235 5.15 -15.93 2.73
N ILE A 236 6.35 -15.56 3.20
CA ILE A 236 7.57 -16.35 2.99
C ILE A 236 7.49 -17.69 3.73
N LEU A 237 7.00 -17.70 4.97
CA LEU A 237 6.82 -18.94 5.73
C LEU A 237 5.84 -19.89 5.03
N ASN A 238 4.79 -19.38 4.36
CA ASN A 238 3.91 -20.21 3.54
C ASN A 238 4.65 -20.87 2.37
N THR A 239 5.60 -20.19 1.73
CA THR A 239 6.43 -20.82 0.68
C THR A 239 7.24 -22.00 1.22
N LEU A 240 7.74 -21.92 2.46
CA LEU A 240 8.46 -23.02 3.10
C LEU A 240 7.55 -24.21 3.47
N ILE A 241 6.26 -23.96 3.72
CA ILE A 241 5.27 -25.02 3.88
C ILE A 241 5.04 -25.72 2.54
N TYR A 242 4.89 -24.97 1.45
CA TYR A 242 4.72 -25.55 0.10
C TYR A 242 5.95 -26.31 -0.39
N ASP A 243 7.15 -25.89 0.03
CA ASP A 243 8.40 -26.64 -0.19
C ASP A 243 8.48 -27.93 0.64
N GLY A 244 7.55 -28.18 1.58
CA GLY A 244 7.58 -29.32 2.49
C GLY A 244 8.69 -29.27 3.54
N LYS A 245 9.25 -28.08 3.80
CA LYS A 245 10.36 -27.86 4.74
C LYS A 245 9.91 -27.44 6.13
N VAL A 246 8.70 -26.89 6.26
CA VAL A 246 8.17 -26.31 7.50
C VAL A 246 6.73 -26.76 7.73
N GLU A 247 6.38 -27.01 8.99
CA GLU A 247 4.99 -27.20 9.43
C GLU A 247 4.50 -25.98 10.21
N MET A 248 3.20 -25.69 10.10
CA MET A 248 2.52 -24.64 10.87
C MET A 248 1.48 -25.26 11.81
N THR A 249 1.39 -24.74 13.03
CA THR A 249 0.31 -25.05 13.98
C THR A 249 -0.26 -23.74 14.52
N ILE A 250 -1.58 -23.69 14.67
CA ILE A 250 -2.28 -22.54 15.26
C ILE A 250 -2.66 -22.90 16.69
N ILE A 251 -2.32 -22.03 17.63
CA ILE A 251 -2.68 -22.18 19.05
C ILE A 251 -3.54 -21.00 19.50
N ALA A 252 -4.37 -21.23 20.51
CA ALA A 252 -5.05 -20.14 21.21
C ALA A 252 -4.02 -19.36 22.04
N ALA A 253 -4.03 -18.04 21.90
CA ALA A 253 -3.19 -17.14 22.66
C ALA A 253 -4.05 -16.10 23.37
N LYS A 254 -3.62 -15.66 24.56
CA LYS A 254 -4.31 -14.56 25.25
C LYS A 254 -4.23 -13.31 24.38
N GLU A 255 -5.34 -12.61 24.27
CA GLU A 255 -5.44 -11.33 23.58
C GLU A 255 -4.40 -10.36 24.16
N GLY A 256 -3.60 -9.73 23.28
CA GLY A 256 -2.46 -8.89 23.67
C GLY A 256 -1.09 -9.59 23.68
N THR A 257 -1.01 -10.90 23.42
CA THR A 257 0.28 -11.57 23.17
C THR A 257 0.85 -11.09 21.82
N VAL A 258 2.13 -10.73 21.75
CA VAL A 258 2.74 -10.22 20.52
C VAL A 258 2.71 -11.30 19.42
N GLY A 259 2.19 -10.94 18.24
CA GLY A 259 1.98 -11.86 17.13
C GLY A 259 0.68 -12.69 17.22
N CYS A 260 -0.22 -12.33 18.14
CA CYS A 260 -1.58 -12.86 18.21
C CYS A 260 -2.52 -12.06 17.29
N VAL A 261 -3.32 -12.75 16.49
CA VAL A 261 -4.39 -12.19 15.66
C VAL A 261 -5.69 -12.89 16.07
N ASP A 262 -6.70 -12.12 16.49
CA ASP A 262 -8.02 -12.63 16.89
C ASP A 262 -7.98 -13.76 17.95
N GLY A 263 -7.06 -13.66 18.92
CA GLY A 263 -6.88 -14.67 19.96
C GLY A 263 -6.14 -15.93 19.51
N GLN A 264 -5.55 -15.92 18.31
CA GLN A 264 -4.80 -17.03 17.74
C GLN A 264 -3.35 -16.66 17.46
N MET A 265 -2.43 -17.61 17.61
CA MET A 265 -1.02 -17.44 17.31
C MET A 265 -0.53 -18.56 16.40
N LYS A 266 0.22 -18.21 15.35
CA LYS A 266 0.84 -19.16 14.44
C LYS A 266 2.24 -19.53 14.93
N LEU A 267 2.50 -20.83 14.94
CA LEU A 267 3.80 -21.40 15.28
C LEU A 267 4.32 -22.23 14.10
N TYR A 268 5.62 -22.12 13.84
CA TYR A 268 6.31 -22.75 12.72
C TYR A 268 7.48 -23.59 13.23
N ARG A 269 7.74 -24.74 12.60
CA ARG A 269 8.90 -25.59 12.89
C ARG A 269 9.50 -26.17 11.62
N GLY A 270 10.82 -26.28 11.56
CA GLY A 270 11.50 -27.01 10.50
C GLY A 270 11.24 -28.51 10.59
N VAL A 271 11.02 -29.16 9.44
CA VAL A 271 10.81 -30.60 9.32
C VAL A 271 11.67 -31.19 8.22
N ASN A 272 11.94 -32.50 8.34
CA ASN A 272 12.62 -33.24 7.31
C ASN A 272 11.60 -33.75 6.28
N PRO A 273 12.01 -33.98 5.01
CA PRO A 273 11.19 -34.69 4.05
C PRO A 273 10.73 -36.04 4.58
N ILE A 274 9.49 -36.42 4.27
CA ILE A 274 8.88 -37.66 4.75
C ILE A 274 9.64 -38.89 4.23
N ILE A 275 10.04 -38.85 2.96
CA ILE A 275 10.77 -39.91 2.26
C ILE A 275 11.92 -39.34 1.44
N GLN A 276 12.91 -40.18 1.18
CA GLN A 276 13.99 -39.89 0.23
C GLN A 276 13.46 -39.87 -1.21
N PRO A 277 14.15 -39.17 -2.15
CA PRO A 277 13.79 -39.20 -3.56
C PRO A 277 13.68 -40.64 -4.09
N ALA A 278 12.58 -40.90 -4.80
CA ALA A 278 12.24 -42.21 -5.35
C ALA A 278 13.28 -42.70 -6.37
N GLY A 279 13.33 -44.01 -6.60
CA GLY A 279 14.27 -44.60 -7.57
C GLY A 279 14.09 -44.09 -8.99
N LEU A 280 12.86 -43.74 -9.39
CA LEU A 280 12.54 -43.29 -10.74
C LEU A 280 13.33 -42.03 -11.14
N VAL A 281 13.41 -41.03 -10.25
CA VAL A 281 14.14 -39.78 -10.51
C VAL A 281 15.66 -39.95 -10.44
N ARG A 282 16.16 -41.13 -10.06
CA ARG A 282 17.60 -41.48 -10.10
C ARG A 282 18.03 -42.05 -11.45
N THR A 283 17.09 -42.25 -12.36
CA THR A 283 17.34 -42.76 -13.71
C THR A 283 16.98 -41.69 -14.73
N PRO A 284 17.71 -41.59 -15.86
CA PRO A 284 17.43 -40.58 -16.88
C PRO A 284 16.04 -40.77 -17.50
N CYS A 285 15.51 -42.00 -17.52
CA CYS A 285 14.14 -42.28 -17.97
C CYS A 285 13.08 -41.51 -17.18
N GLY A 286 13.25 -41.34 -15.87
CA GLY A 286 12.27 -40.66 -15.01
C GLY A 286 12.17 -39.16 -15.24
N LEU A 287 13.12 -38.57 -15.97
CA LEU A 287 13.20 -37.14 -16.28
C LEU A 287 13.29 -36.89 -17.79
N CYS A 288 13.09 -37.92 -18.62
CA CYS A 288 13.26 -37.84 -20.06
C CYS A 288 12.13 -37.01 -20.70
N PRO A 289 12.44 -35.92 -21.44
CA PRO A 289 11.42 -35.07 -22.05
C PRO A 289 10.78 -35.70 -23.30
N VAL A 290 11.41 -36.73 -23.87
CA VAL A 290 10.98 -37.47 -25.07
C VAL A 290 10.67 -38.93 -24.73
N PHE A 291 10.20 -39.17 -23.51
CA PHE A 291 9.94 -40.52 -23.00
C PHE A 291 8.95 -41.31 -23.87
N ASP A 292 7.87 -40.65 -24.30
CA ASP A 292 6.77 -41.28 -25.05
C ASP A 292 7.16 -41.69 -26.48
N ASP A 293 8.21 -41.09 -27.03
CA ASP A 293 8.71 -41.37 -28.40
C ASP A 293 9.78 -42.48 -28.44
N CYS A 294 10.25 -42.93 -27.27
CA CYS A 294 11.34 -43.88 -27.16
C CYS A 294 10.87 -45.33 -27.34
N CYS A 295 11.35 -46.00 -28.40
CA CYS A 295 10.98 -47.38 -28.71
C CYS A 295 12.13 -48.19 -29.32
N GLU A 296 12.06 -49.52 -29.20
CA GLU A 296 13.06 -50.41 -29.78
C GLU A 296 13.04 -50.33 -31.31
N GLY A 297 14.21 -50.05 -31.92
CA GLY A 297 14.36 -49.93 -33.36
C GLY A 297 13.88 -48.61 -33.96
N GLY A 298 13.38 -47.68 -33.13
CA GLY A 298 13.04 -46.31 -33.55
C GLY A 298 14.27 -45.40 -33.68
N GLU A 299 14.05 -44.17 -34.16
CA GLU A 299 15.08 -43.13 -34.19
C GLU A 299 15.54 -42.77 -32.76
N ILE A 300 14.58 -42.64 -31.84
CA ILE A 300 14.81 -42.50 -30.40
C ILE A 300 14.67 -43.89 -29.78
N SER A 301 15.80 -44.49 -29.39
CA SER A 301 15.86 -45.85 -28.83
C SER A 301 16.73 -45.89 -27.58
N PRO A 302 16.48 -46.78 -26.62
CA PRO A 302 17.38 -46.97 -25.49
C PRO A 302 18.82 -47.33 -25.91
N SER A 303 18.98 -48.02 -27.04
CA SER A 303 20.29 -48.47 -27.55
C SER A 303 21.18 -47.35 -28.09
N ASN A 304 20.61 -46.19 -28.45
CA ASN A 304 21.31 -45.03 -29.00
C ASN A 304 21.00 -43.74 -28.22
N CYS A 305 20.49 -43.86 -26.99
CA CYS A 305 20.00 -42.75 -26.19
C CYS A 305 21.15 -41.89 -25.63
N ILE A 306 21.23 -40.64 -26.08
CA ILE A 306 22.22 -39.66 -25.60
C ILE A 306 22.13 -39.44 -24.08
N TYR A 307 20.92 -39.40 -23.50
CA TYR A 307 20.74 -39.16 -22.07
C TYR A 307 21.28 -40.29 -21.21
N MET A 308 21.22 -41.54 -21.70
CA MET A 308 21.79 -42.70 -21.02
C MET A 308 23.31 -42.74 -21.17
N THR A 309 23.82 -42.45 -22.37
CA THR A 309 25.27 -42.38 -22.62
C THR A 309 25.92 -41.34 -21.73
N ASP A 310 25.42 -40.09 -21.76
CA ASP A 310 25.90 -39.02 -20.91
C ASP A 310 25.78 -39.40 -19.42
N TRP A 311 24.70 -40.08 -19.04
CA TRP A 311 24.46 -40.48 -17.65
C TRP A 311 25.39 -41.58 -17.12
N LEU A 312 25.94 -42.42 -18.00
CA LEU A 312 26.86 -43.50 -17.63
C LEU A 312 28.34 -43.09 -17.69
N ASP A 313 28.64 -41.97 -18.34
CA ASP A 313 30.02 -41.51 -18.59
C ASP A 313 30.65 -40.75 -17.40
N PHE A 314 29.89 -40.47 -16.34
CA PHE A 314 30.37 -39.81 -15.11
C PHE A 314 30.45 -40.73 -13.89
#